data_AF-A0A922FZJ4-F1
#
_entry.id   AF-A0A922FZJ4-F1
#
_cell.length_a   1.000
_cell.length_b   1.000
_cell.length_c   1.000
_cell.angle_alpha   90.00
_cell.angle_beta   90.00
_cell.angle_gamma   90.00
#
_symmetry.space_group_name_H-M   'P 1'
#
loop_
_entity.id
_entity.type
_entity.pdbx_description
1 polymer ?
#
loop_
_entity_poly.entity_id
_entity_poly.type
_entity_poly.pdbx_seq_one_letter_code
_entity_poly.pdbx_strand_id
1 'polypeptide(L)'
;MSGPQCCSNPPTLNSNAGAGHVEQLGGLSSYVSGSPDSKRAVLLISDVFGYEAPNLRKLADKVAKSVIEAVKSKGASAVGAAGFCWGAKVVVELAKSELIQSAVLLHPSFVTVEDIKGVKAPIAVLGAEIDNLSPPELLKQFEEVLAAKPEVDGYVKIFPKVSHGWTVRYNVEDEAVVKSAEEAHQNLLEWFDKCVK
;
A
#
# COMPACT_ATOMS: atom_id res chain seq x y z
N MET A 1 -20.40 -0.35 -1.02
CA MET A 1 -20.12 -1.80 -0.92
C MET A 1 -18.90 -2.12 -1.77
N SER A 2 -18.08 -3.10 -1.38
CA SER A 2 -16.95 -3.55 -2.21
C SER A 2 -17.45 -4.05 -3.57
N GLY A 3 -16.81 -3.59 -4.66
CA GLY A 3 -17.13 -4.04 -6.01
C GLY A 3 -16.69 -5.49 -6.23
N PRO A 4 -17.21 -6.20 -7.25
CA PRO A 4 -16.93 -7.61 -7.48
C PRO A 4 -15.42 -7.92 -7.60
N GLN A 5 -14.63 -7.02 -8.22
CA GLN A 5 -13.17 -7.18 -8.34
C GLN A 5 -12.40 -7.07 -7.00
N CYS A 6 -12.94 -6.36 -5.99
CA CYS A 6 -12.33 -6.35 -4.64
C CYS A 6 -12.41 -7.72 -3.97
N CYS A 7 -13.41 -8.54 -4.32
CA CYS A 7 -13.69 -9.83 -3.68
C CYS A 7 -13.28 -11.04 -4.53
N SER A 8 -12.77 -10.81 -5.75
CA SER A 8 -12.28 -11.87 -6.63
C SER A 8 -11.03 -12.57 -6.06
N ASN A 9 -10.99 -13.89 -6.26
CA ASN A 9 -9.93 -14.81 -5.83
C ASN A 9 -9.50 -14.62 -4.35
N PRO A 10 -10.41 -14.83 -3.38
CA PRO A 10 -10.05 -14.70 -1.97
C PRO A 10 -8.96 -15.71 -1.59
N PRO A 11 -7.92 -15.31 -0.83
CA PRO A 11 -6.88 -16.24 -0.41
C PRO A 11 -7.45 -17.22 0.62
N THR A 12 -6.88 -18.43 0.67
CA THR A 12 -7.13 -19.34 1.79
C THR A 12 -6.39 -18.83 3.01
N LEU A 13 -7.12 -18.54 4.10
CA LEU A 13 -6.53 -18.00 5.33
C LEU A 13 -5.76 -19.09 6.09
N ASN A 14 -4.53 -18.77 6.52
CA ASN A 14 -3.68 -19.67 7.31
C ASN A 14 -2.91 -18.88 8.37
N SER A 15 -3.25 -19.07 9.65
CA SER A 15 -2.60 -18.39 10.77
C SER A 15 -1.15 -18.82 11.03
N ASN A 16 -0.72 -19.95 10.44
CA ASN A 16 0.63 -20.50 10.57
C ASN A 16 1.53 -20.12 9.38
N ALA A 17 1.03 -19.31 8.44
CA ALA A 17 1.81 -18.87 7.29
C ALA A 17 2.76 -17.71 7.66
N GLY A 18 3.97 -17.75 7.10
CA GLY A 18 5.01 -16.75 7.33
C GLY A 18 5.94 -17.07 8.52
N ALA A 19 7.06 -16.35 8.61
CA ALA A 19 8.11 -16.57 9.62
C ALA A 19 8.05 -15.62 10.83
N GLY A 20 7.12 -14.67 10.82
CA GLY A 20 6.93 -13.67 11.85
C GLY A 20 5.96 -14.10 12.94
N HIS A 21 5.50 -13.15 13.75
CA HIS A 21 4.56 -13.38 14.84
C HIS A 21 3.50 -12.29 14.91
N VAL A 22 2.39 -12.56 15.60
CA VAL A 22 1.37 -11.55 15.89
C VAL A 22 1.66 -10.91 17.24
N GLU A 23 1.67 -9.59 17.31
CA GLU A 23 1.80 -8.81 18.54
C GLU A 23 0.87 -7.59 18.55
N GLN A 24 0.74 -6.93 19.70
CA GLN A 24 -0.05 -5.70 19.82
C GLN A 24 0.83 -4.47 19.55
N LEU A 25 0.52 -3.72 18.49
CA LEU A 25 1.14 -2.44 18.18
C LEU A 25 0.08 -1.36 18.13
N GLY A 26 0.24 -0.29 18.92
CA GLY A 26 -0.76 0.78 18.99
C GLY A 26 -2.16 0.29 19.42
N GLY A 27 -2.25 -0.83 20.15
CA GLY A 27 -3.51 -1.46 20.53
C GLY A 27 -4.15 -2.37 19.47
N LEU A 28 -3.42 -2.69 18.40
CA LEU A 28 -3.92 -3.50 17.28
C LEU A 28 -3.08 -4.75 17.06
N SER A 29 -3.76 -5.86 16.78
CA SER A 29 -3.11 -7.12 16.44
C SER A 29 -2.47 -6.98 15.08
N SER A 30 -1.14 -7.01 15.08
CA SER A 30 -0.29 -6.74 13.94
C SER A 30 0.65 -7.93 13.73
N TYR A 31 0.73 -8.42 12.50
CA TYR A 31 1.75 -9.40 12.12
C TYR A 31 3.07 -8.67 11.87
N VAL A 32 4.11 -9.06 12.59
CA VAL A 32 5.42 -8.42 12.58
C VAL A 32 6.47 -9.43 12.14
N SER A 33 7.32 -9.00 11.21
CA SER A 33 8.46 -9.77 10.69
C SER A 33 9.66 -8.86 10.50
N GLY A 34 10.86 -9.40 10.66
CA GLY A 34 12.12 -8.66 10.62
C GLY A 34 12.80 -8.52 11.98
N SER A 35 13.96 -7.87 12.00
CA SER A 35 14.73 -7.67 13.23
C SER A 35 14.08 -6.60 14.13
N PRO A 36 13.93 -6.83 15.45
CA PRO A 36 13.46 -5.82 16.39
C PRO A 36 14.42 -4.63 16.52
N ASP A 37 15.70 -4.81 16.16
CA ASP A 37 16.72 -3.75 16.21
C ASP A 37 16.76 -2.90 14.92
N SER A 38 15.84 -3.13 13.99
CA SER A 38 15.76 -2.37 12.75
C SER A 38 15.41 -0.91 13.00
N LYS A 39 16.19 -0.01 12.40
CA LYS A 39 15.89 1.44 12.38
C LYS A 39 14.82 1.82 11.36
N ARG A 40 14.38 0.86 10.55
CA ARG A 40 13.40 1.04 9.48
C ARG A 40 12.21 0.13 9.72
N ALA A 41 11.03 0.64 9.42
CA ALA A 41 9.81 -0.15 9.40
C ALA A 41 8.98 0.14 8.16
N VAL A 42 8.27 -0.88 7.69
CA VAL A 42 7.30 -0.76 6.61
C VAL A 42 5.97 -1.26 7.11
N LEU A 43 4.93 -0.42 6.99
CA LEU A 43 3.56 -0.80 7.31
C LEU A 43 2.85 -1.29 6.05
N LEU A 44 2.39 -2.54 6.06
CA LEU A 44 1.53 -3.09 5.00
C LEU A 44 0.08 -2.96 5.44
N ILE A 45 -0.71 -2.17 4.71
CA ILE A 45 -2.11 -1.88 5.04
C ILE A 45 -3.02 -2.58 4.02
N SER A 46 -3.88 -3.47 4.51
CA SER A 46 -4.93 -4.13 3.74
C SER A 46 -6.29 -3.93 4.40
N ASP A 47 -7.34 -3.59 3.64
CA ASP A 47 -8.72 -3.63 4.14
C ASP A 47 -9.70 -3.88 2.97
N VAL A 48 -10.89 -4.41 3.25
CA VAL A 48 -12.00 -4.69 2.31
C VAL A 48 -13.33 -4.03 2.73
N PHE A 49 -13.41 -3.49 3.95
CA PHE A 49 -14.60 -2.94 4.59
C PHE A 49 -14.61 -1.39 4.57
N GLY A 50 -14.62 -0.81 3.37
CA GLY A 50 -15.23 0.50 3.04
C GLY A 50 -14.97 1.74 3.91
N TYR A 51 -14.17 2.69 3.43
CA TYR A 51 -13.79 3.97 4.08
C TYR A 51 -14.81 5.13 4.07
N GLU A 52 -16.03 4.99 3.51
CA GLU A 52 -16.97 6.13 3.42
C GLU A 52 -17.58 6.57 4.75
N ALA A 53 -17.45 5.75 5.80
CA ALA A 53 -17.80 6.16 7.15
C ALA A 53 -16.77 7.19 7.68
N PRO A 54 -17.17 8.45 7.98
CA PRO A 54 -16.23 9.48 8.44
C PRO A 54 -15.51 9.12 9.75
N ASN A 55 -16.16 8.33 10.60
CA ASN A 55 -15.57 7.82 11.84
C ASN A 55 -14.52 6.73 11.58
N LEU A 56 -14.68 5.94 10.51
CA LEU A 56 -13.70 4.93 10.12
C LEU A 56 -12.43 5.59 9.57
N ARG A 57 -12.54 6.70 8.84
CA ARG A 57 -11.36 7.49 8.41
C ARG A 57 -10.59 8.07 9.59
N LYS A 58 -11.30 8.71 10.53
CA LYS A 58 -10.68 9.22 11.77
C LYS A 58 -10.05 8.11 12.61
N LEU A 59 -10.68 6.94 12.64
CA LEU A 59 -10.13 5.76 13.30
C LEU A 59 -8.88 5.27 12.58
N ALA A 60 -8.89 5.15 11.24
CA ALA A 60 -7.74 4.73 10.45
C ALA A 60 -6.54 5.66 10.63
N ASP A 61 -6.75 6.98 10.63
CA ASP A 61 -5.69 7.97 10.90
C ASP A 61 -5.12 7.81 12.31
N LYS A 62 -6.00 7.62 13.31
CA LYS A 62 -5.59 7.42 14.71
C LYS A 62 -4.85 6.10 14.90
N VAL A 63 -5.33 5.03 14.25
CA VAL A 63 -4.76 3.69 14.24
C VAL A 63 -3.38 3.73 13.60
N ALA A 64 -3.26 4.25 12.38
CA ALA A 64 -2.00 4.34 11.67
C ALA A 64 -0.99 5.18 12.44
N LYS A 65 -1.39 6.34 12.97
CA LYS A 65 -0.52 7.15 13.83
C LYS A 65 -0.07 6.38 15.07
N SER A 66 -0.96 5.70 15.77
CA SER A 66 -0.63 4.92 16.98
C SER A 66 0.33 3.78 16.68
N VAL A 67 0.17 3.10 15.55
CA VAL A 67 1.08 2.04 15.09
C VAL A 67 2.45 2.62 14.71
N ILE A 68 2.47 3.73 13.96
CA ILE A 68 3.72 4.42 13.59
C ILE A 68 4.47 4.88 14.86
N GLU A 69 3.78 5.46 15.83
CA GLU A 69 4.37 5.86 17.12
C GLU A 69 4.88 4.65 17.90
N ALA A 70 4.14 3.55 17.96
CA ALA A 70 4.58 2.32 18.62
C ALA A 70 5.83 1.75 17.96
N VAL A 71 5.88 1.71 16.63
CA VAL A 71 7.02 1.24 15.86
C VAL A 71 8.23 2.17 16.05
N LYS A 72 8.03 3.49 16.09
CA LYS A 72 9.09 4.45 16.43
C LYS A 72 9.60 4.26 17.87
N SER A 73 8.72 3.98 18.83
CA SER A 73 9.11 3.70 20.22
C SER A 73 9.96 2.43 20.37
N LYS A 74 9.83 1.49 19.42
CA LYS A 74 10.67 0.27 19.34
C LYS A 74 12.03 0.51 18.67
N GLY A 75 12.33 1.73 18.23
CA GLY A 75 13.65 2.10 17.69
C GLY A 75 13.67 2.44 16.21
N ALA A 76 12.54 2.37 15.50
CA ALA A 76 12.48 2.81 14.11
C ALA A 76 12.60 4.34 14.02
N SER A 77 13.58 4.83 13.26
CA SER A 77 13.70 6.25 12.89
C SER A 77 13.01 6.56 11.56
N ALA A 78 12.77 5.53 10.74
CA ALA A 78 12.21 5.66 9.41
C ALA A 78 11.03 4.71 9.19
N VAL A 79 9.93 5.22 8.63
CA VAL A 79 8.72 4.45 8.38
C VAL A 79 8.22 4.68 6.95
N GLY A 80 8.13 3.61 6.17
CA GLY A 80 7.40 3.58 4.90
C GLY A 80 6.04 2.91 5.06
N ALA A 81 5.13 3.09 4.10
CA ALA A 81 3.86 2.38 4.08
C ALA A 81 3.49 1.91 2.68
N ALA A 82 3.02 0.67 2.55
CA ALA A 82 2.46 0.13 1.33
C ALA A 82 0.98 -0.22 1.52
N GLY A 83 0.14 0.22 0.59
CA GLY A 83 -1.30 0.05 0.63
C GLY A 83 -1.79 -0.81 -0.53
N PHE A 84 -2.53 -1.88 -0.21
CA PHE A 84 -3.07 -2.81 -1.19
C PHE A 84 -4.58 -2.62 -1.31
N CYS A 85 -5.10 -2.46 -2.53
CA CYS A 85 -6.55 -2.27 -2.75
C CYS A 85 -7.06 -1.04 -1.98
N TRP A 86 -7.98 -1.19 -1.03
CA TRP A 86 -8.44 -0.08 -0.19
C TRP A 86 -7.36 0.47 0.74
N GLY A 87 -6.38 -0.36 1.12
CA GLY A 87 -5.24 0.10 1.91
C GLY A 87 -4.47 1.23 1.23
N ALA A 88 -4.53 1.30 -0.11
CA ALA A 88 -3.95 2.40 -0.88
C ALA A 88 -4.60 3.74 -0.53
N LYS A 89 -5.89 3.78 -0.21
CA LYS A 89 -6.57 5.01 0.23
C LYS A 89 -6.05 5.48 1.58
N VAL A 90 -5.78 4.56 2.52
CA VAL A 90 -5.17 4.93 3.81
C VAL A 90 -3.75 5.44 3.60
N VAL A 91 -2.96 4.72 2.80
CA VAL A 91 -1.55 5.10 2.55
C VAL A 91 -1.42 6.41 1.79
N VAL A 92 -2.29 6.71 0.81
CA VAL A 92 -2.24 8.00 0.11
C VAL A 92 -2.60 9.16 1.05
N GLU A 93 -3.51 8.99 2.02
CA GLU A 93 -3.78 10.01 3.04
C GLU A 93 -2.60 10.19 3.99
N LEU A 94 -1.96 9.09 4.43
CA LEU A 94 -0.74 9.16 5.24
C LEU A 94 0.38 9.90 4.49
N ALA A 95 0.48 9.71 3.18
CA ALA A 95 1.47 10.36 2.33
C ALA A 95 1.25 11.88 2.19
N LYS A 96 0.09 12.42 2.59
CA LYS A 96 -0.16 13.88 2.70
C LYS A 96 0.37 14.48 4.02
N SER A 97 0.78 13.63 4.96
CA SER A 97 1.33 13.97 6.27
C SER A 97 2.84 13.69 6.36
N GLU A 98 3.46 14.02 7.48
CA GLU A 98 4.88 13.73 7.77
C GLU A 98 5.08 12.41 8.53
N LEU A 99 4.04 11.58 8.64
CA LEU A 99 4.08 10.35 9.42
C LEU A 99 4.91 9.25 8.75
N ILE A 100 4.96 9.23 7.42
CA ILE A 100 5.71 8.26 6.61
C ILE A 100 6.70 8.99 5.70
N GLN A 101 7.83 8.34 5.42
CA GLN A 101 8.86 8.82 4.51
C GLN A 101 8.62 8.42 3.06
N SER A 102 7.83 7.37 2.82
CA SER A 102 7.57 6.86 1.48
C SER A 102 6.29 6.04 1.45
N ALA A 103 5.59 6.11 0.32
CA ALA A 103 4.37 5.39 0.04
C ALA A 103 4.51 4.48 -1.20
N VAL A 104 3.88 3.31 -1.15
CA VAL A 104 3.65 2.47 -2.34
C VAL A 104 2.17 2.09 -2.40
N LEU A 105 1.52 2.32 -3.52
CA LEU A 105 0.14 1.90 -3.76
C LEU A 105 0.13 0.73 -4.74
N LEU A 106 -0.55 -0.36 -4.42
CA LEU A 106 -0.67 -1.54 -5.29
C LEU A 106 -2.15 -1.79 -5.57
N HIS A 107 -2.52 -1.85 -6.86
CA HIS A 107 -3.89 -1.93 -7.36
C HIS A 107 -4.84 -1.03 -6.55
N PRO A 108 -4.63 0.31 -6.56
CA PRO A 108 -5.31 1.22 -5.64
C PRO A 108 -6.83 1.22 -5.83
N SER A 109 -7.57 1.32 -4.73
CA SER A 109 -9.02 1.54 -4.78
C SER A 109 -9.37 2.87 -4.12
N PHE A 110 -10.28 3.62 -4.75
CA PHE A 110 -10.82 4.90 -4.24
C PHE A 110 -9.82 6.03 -4.04
N VAL A 111 -8.64 5.90 -4.64
CA VAL A 111 -7.68 6.99 -4.75
C VAL A 111 -8.14 7.90 -5.88
N THR A 112 -8.17 9.19 -5.62
CA THR A 112 -8.57 10.22 -6.60
C THR A 112 -7.38 11.06 -7.02
N VAL A 113 -7.53 11.81 -8.12
CA VAL A 113 -6.51 12.76 -8.58
C VAL A 113 -6.19 13.81 -7.52
N GLU A 114 -7.20 14.28 -6.77
CA GLU A 114 -7.01 15.21 -5.66
C GLU A 114 -6.19 14.62 -4.51
N ASP A 115 -6.29 13.30 -4.30
CA ASP A 115 -5.46 12.64 -3.32
C ASP A 115 -3.98 12.68 -3.71
N ILE A 116 -3.68 12.36 -4.97
CA ILE A 116 -2.31 12.39 -5.50
C ILE A 116 -1.75 13.82 -5.46
N LYS A 117 -2.55 14.83 -5.82
CA LYS A 117 -2.13 16.25 -5.71
C LYS A 117 -1.71 16.63 -4.28
N GLY A 118 -2.41 16.08 -3.28
CA GLY A 118 -2.16 16.36 -1.87
C GLY A 118 -0.93 15.67 -1.27
N VAL A 119 -0.36 14.66 -1.95
CA VAL A 119 0.77 13.88 -1.44
C VAL A 119 2.02 14.74 -1.27
N LYS A 120 2.75 14.53 -0.18
CA LYS A 120 4.01 15.21 0.16
C LYS A 120 5.19 14.24 0.27
N ALA A 121 4.93 12.99 0.61
CA ALA A 121 5.95 11.94 0.66
C ALA A 121 6.19 11.33 -0.74
N PRO A 122 7.42 10.87 -1.04
CA PRO A 122 7.68 10.06 -2.23
C PRO A 122 6.68 8.92 -2.40
N ILE A 123 6.15 8.74 -3.61
CA ILE A 123 5.09 7.76 -3.88
C ILE A 123 5.28 6.96 -5.18
N ALA A 124 5.20 5.63 -5.09
CA ALA A 124 5.09 4.75 -6.25
C ALA A 124 3.65 4.22 -6.37
N VAL A 125 3.08 4.23 -7.58
CA VAL A 125 1.75 3.67 -7.86
C VAL A 125 1.87 2.53 -8.86
N LEU A 126 1.58 1.31 -8.42
CA LEU A 126 1.58 0.11 -9.23
C LEU A 126 0.13 -0.26 -9.54
N GLY A 127 -0.28 -0.12 -10.80
CA GLY A 127 -1.64 -0.39 -11.25
C GLY A 127 -1.74 -1.57 -12.22
N ALA A 128 -2.95 -2.11 -12.36
CA ALA A 128 -3.25 -3.21 -13.26
C ALA A 128 -3.91 -2.70 -14.55
N GLU A 129 -3.59 -3.29 -15.70
CA GLU A 129 -4.26 -2.99 -16.97
C GLU A 129 -5.74 -3.38 -16.94
N ILE A 130 -6.09 -4.50 -16.30
CA ILE A 130 -7.46 -5.06 -16.27
C ILE A 130 -8.11 -4.74 -14.91
N ASP A 131 -8.17 -3.46 -14.56
CA ASP A 131 -8.72 -2.95 -13.28
C ASP A 131 -9.77 -1.87 -13.53
N ASN A 132 -11.00 -2.05 -13.01
CA ASN A 132 -12.07 -1.07 -13.18
C ASN A 132 -12.11 -0.04 -12.03
N LEU A 133 -11.38 -0.27 -10.94
CA LEU A 133 -11.32 0.64 -9.79
C LEU A 133 -10.25 1.70 -9.99
N SER A 134 -9.12 1.32 -10.57
CA SER A 134 -8.07 2.24 -11.02
C SER A 134 -7.68 1.93 -12.47
N PRO A 135 -8.56 2.25 -13.44
CA PRO A 135 -8.29 1.94 -14.83
C PRO A 135 -7.08 2.74 -15.36
N PRO A 136 -6.44 2.29 -16.45
CA PRO A 136 -5.26 2.95 -17.02
C PRO A 136 -5.41 4.44 -17.26
N GLU A 137 -6.61 4.91 -17.60
CA GLU A 137 -6.90 6.34 -17.81
C GLU A 137 -6.75 7.14 -16.50
N LEU A 138 -7.19 6.59 -15.37
CA LEU A 138 -7.02 7.21 -14.06
C LEU A 138 -5.55 7.18 -13.62
N LEU A 139 -4.86 6.07 -13.87
CA LEU A 139 -3.44 5.92 -13.54
C LEU A 139 -2.56 6.90 -14.33
N LYS A 140 -2.89 7.14 -15.60
CA LYS A 140 -2.23 8.19 -16.41
C LYS A 140 -2.47 9.59 -15.84
N GLN A 141 -3.67 9.88 -15.34
CA GLN A 141 -3.90 11.17 -14.64
C GLN A 141 -3.05 11.29 -13.37
N PHE A 142 -2.81 10.20 -12.63
CA PHE A 142 -1.90 10.22 -11.49
C PHE A 142 -0.45 10.50 -11.94
N GLU A 143 -0.03 9.87 -13.03
CA GLU A 143 1.30 10.09 -13.62
C GLU A 143 1.49 11.56 -14.03
N GLU A 144 0.50 12.16 -14.69
CA GLU A 144 0.51 13.58 -15.08
C GLU A 144 0.61 14.50 -13.85
N VAL A 145 -0.14 14.22 -12.78
CA VAL A 145 -0.07 15.00 -11.54
C VAL A 145 1.30 14.89 -10.88
N LEU A 146 1.87 13.68 -10.81
CA LEU A 146 3.21 13.48 -10.22
C LEU A 146 4.30 14.14 -11.09
N ALA A 147 4.20 14.05 -12.41
CA ALA A 147 5.12 14.71 -13.33
C ALA A 147 5.06 16.25 -13.22
N ALA A 148 3.88 16.81 -12.92
CA ALA A 148 3.70 18.24 -12.67
C ALA A 148 4.18 18.68 -11.26
N LYS A 149 4.63 17.75 -10.41
CA LYS A 149 5.02 17.99 -9.03
C LYS A 149 6.47 17.53 -8.75
N PRO A 150 7.49 18.20 -9.34
CA PRO A 150 8.88 17.75 -9.30
C PRO A 150 9.49 17.73 -7.88
N GLU A 151 8.87 18.39 -6.90
CA GLU A 151 9.29 18.36 -5.51
C GLU A 151 8.93 17.05 -4.77
N VAL A 152 8.04 16.24 -5.34
CA VAL A 152 7.67 14.91 -4.82
C VAL A 152 8.14 13.85 -5.80
N ASP A 153 9.11 13.04 -5.39
CA ASP A 153 9.58 11.90 -6.18
C ASP A 153 8.47 10.86 -6.31
N GLY A 154 8.11 10.47 -7.52
CA GLY A 154 7.07 9.49 -7.72
C GLY A 154 6.95 8.99 -9.15
N TYR A 155 6.33 7.82 -9.29
CA TYR A 155 6.06 7.24 -10.60
C TYR A 155 4.78 6.40 -10.58
N VAL A 156 4.23 6.17 -11.76
CA VAL A 156 3.16 5.21 -12.01
C VAL A 156 3.67 4.12 -12.93
N LYS A 157 3.36 2.86 -12.63
CA LYS A 157 3.64 1.72 -13.50
C LYS A 157 2.37 0.89 -13.68
N ILE A 158 1.99 0.68 -14.93
CA ILE A 158 0.84 -0.15 -15.30
C ILE A 158 1.34 -1.51 -15.74
N PHE A 159 0.90 -2.56 -15.04
CA PHE A 159 1.26 -3.94 -15.35
C PHE A 159 0.25 -4.52 -16.35
N PRO A 160 0.72 -5.06 -17.49
CA PRO A 160 -0.16 -5.63 -18.51
C PRO A 160 -0.73 -6.98 -18.06
N LYS A 161 -1.91 -7.34 -18.57
CA LYS A 161 -2.57 -8.65 -18.42
C LYS A 161 -2.88 -9.09 -16.99
N VAL A 162 -2.73 -8.20 -16.01
CA VAL A 162 -3.08 -8.47 -14.62
C VAL A 162 -4.35 -7.73 -14.23
N SER A 163 -5.09 -8.30 -13.30
CA SER A 163 -6.31 -7.72 -12.76
C SER A 163 -6.11 -7.12 -11.38
N HIS A 164 -7.11 -6.40 -10.90
CA HIS A 164 -7.15 -5.94 -9.52
C HIS A 164 -6.78 -7.04 -8.51
N GLY A 165 -5.88 -6.74 -7.57
CA GLY A 165 -5.43 -7.69 -6.54
C GLY A 165 -4.27 -8.61 -6.92
N TRP A 166 -3.71 -8.52 -8.13
CA TRP A 166 -2.71 -9.46 -8.65
C TRP A 166 -1.44 -9.59 -7.79
N THR A 167 -1.16 -8.66 -6.88
CA THR A 167 0.05 -8.70 -6.06
C THR A 167 -0.11 -9.55 -4.80
N VAL A 168 -1.34 -9.92 -4.42
CA VAL A 168 -1.63 -10.66 -3.17
C VAL A 168 -2.71 -11.73 -3.33
N ARG A 169 -3.43 -11.72 -4.46
CA ARG A 169 -4.56 -12.63 -4.78
C ARG A 169 -4.36 -13.33 -6.12
N TYR A 170 -3.12 -13.50 -6.58
CA TYR A 170 -2.84 -14.19 -7.84
C TYR A 170 -2.95 -15.71 -7.69
N ASN A 171 -3.26 -16.40 -8.79
CA ASN A 171 -3.14 -17.86 -8.83
C ASN A 171 -1.65 -18.23 -8.92
N VAL A 172 -1.16 -18.99 -7.95
CA VAL A 172 0.24 -19.45 -7.90
C VAL A 172 0.58 -20.46 -9.00
N GLU A 173 -0.43 -21.07 -9.63
CA GLU A 173 -0.25 -21.98 -10.77
C GLU A 173 -0.11 -21.24 -12.11
N ASP A 174 -0.45 -19.94 -12.16
CA ASP A 174 -0.27 -19.11 -13.35
C ASP A 174 1.10 -18.43 -13.32
N GLU A 175 2.09 -19.06 -13.93
CA GLU A 175 3.48 -18.56 -13.96
C GLU A 175 3.61 -17.11 -14.48
N ALA A 176 2.74 -16.69 -15.40
CA ALA A 176 2.81 -15.35 -15.96
C ALA A 176 2.36 -14.30 -14.94
N VAL A 177 1.27 -14.59 -14.21
CA VAL A 177 0.78 -13.70 -13.15
C VAL A 177 1.72 -13.73 -11.94
N VAL A 178 2.31 -14.88 -11.61
CA VAL A 178 3.35 -15.00 -10.56
C VAL A 178 4.53 -14.09 -10.85
N LYS A 179 5.10 -14.16 -12.06
CA LYS A 179 6.23 -13.29 -12.47
C LYS A 179 5.86 -11.81 -12.37
N SER A 180 4.64 -11.45 -12.76
CA SER A 180 4.17 -10.06 -12.66
C SER A 180 3.97 -9.59 -11.21
N ALA A 181 3.51 -10.49 -10.33
CA ALA A 181 3.39 -10.21 -8.89
C ALA A 181 4.77 -10.04 -8.24
N GLU A 182 5.72 -10.93 -8.54
CA GLU A 182 7.12 -10.86 -8.08
C GLU A 182 7.80 -9.57 -8.56
N GLU A 183 7.59 -9.19 -9.82
CA GLU A 183 8.08 -7.93 -10.34
C GLU A 183 7.49 -6.74 -9.56
N ALA A 184 6.19 -6.73 -9.27
CA ALA A 184 5.57 -5.67 -8.48
C ALA A 184 6.12 -5.62 -7.04
N HIS A 185 6.39 -6.77 -6.41
CA HIS A 185 7.04 -6.83 -5.09
C HIS A 185 8.48 -6.30 -5.14
N GLN A 186 9.23 -6.61 -6.19
CA GLN A 186 10.58 -6.10 -6.39
C GLN A 186 10.59 -4.57 -6.54
N ASN A 187 9.67 -4.02 -7.34
CA ASN A 187 9.51 -2.56 -7.48
C ASN A 187 9.17 -1.87 -6.15
N LEU A 188 8.35 -2.51 -5.30
CA LEU A 188 8.05 -2.02 -3.94
C LEU A 188 9.31 -2.00 -3.07
N LEU A 189 10.10 -3.07 -3.08
CA LEU A 189 11.31 -3.17 -2.27
C LEU A 189 12.36 -2.14 -2.70
N GLU A 190 12.60 -2.00 -4.01
CA GLU A 190 13.51 -1.00 -4.57
C GLU A 190 13.08 0.43 -4.23
N TRP A 191 11.77 0.70 -4.24
CA TRP A 191 11.25 2.01 -3.84
C TRP A 191 11.52 2.31 -2.35
N PHE A 192 11.29 1.35 -1.46
CA PHE A 192 11.59 1.56 -0.04
C PHE A 192 13.09 1.63 0.25
N ASP A 193 13.95 0.88 -0.45
CA ASP A 193 15.40 1.01 -0.30
C ASP A 193 15.90 2.41 -0.73
N LYS A 194 15.29 2.96 -1.80
CA LYS A 194 15.56 4.33 -2.25
C LYS A 194 15.13 5.38 -1.23
N CYS A 195 13.95 5.24 -0.64
CA CYS A 195 13.27 6.35 0.07
C CYS A 195 13.22 6.22 1.59
N VAL A 196 13.35 5.03 2.17
CA VAL A 196 13.26 4.79 3.63
C VAL A 196 14.66 4.50 4.16
N LYS A 197 15.36 5.54 4.61
CA LYS A 197 16.78 5.46 4.99
C LYS A 197 17.01 5.42 6.49
#